data_AF-A0A3S0PXD4-F1
#
_entry.id   AF-A0A3S0PXD4-F1
#
_cell.length_a   1.000
_cell.length_b   1.000
_cell.length_c   1.000
_cell.angle_alpha   90.00
_cell.angle_beta   90.00
_cell.angle_gamma   90.00
#
_symmetry.space_group_name_H-M   'P 1'
#
loop_
_entity.id
_entity.type
_entity.pdbx_description
1 polymer ?
#
loop_
_entity_poly.entity_id
_entity_poly.type
_entity_poly.pdbx_seq_one_letter_code
_entity_poly.pdbx_strand_id
1 'polypeptide(L)'
;MAAISLVVTVTLQENATREVLAQAGLMMDNAAAIRSYTDTEIAPLLDDKMLTAFRPQSVPFYAATQNFLALHKEHPDYAYKEATLNPTNPRDRATDWEADIVQRFRNDSSTTEMSGTRDTPMGSILYLARPIRVDAGCMSCRSLPSVAPATMLARYGRDNGFGWQPNEVVGAQIVSVPFASAEASAKRVRRDVLTTIAAVLVGVLLVINISLYVLVIRPVRRIARIADQVSLGDTSAPEFPSGGGPEVTALSAAFNRMRKSLDKALRMLGG
;
A
#
# COMPACT_ATOMS: atom_id res chain seq x y z
N MET A 1 -3.72 -20.31 -8.81
CA MET A 1 -4.35 -19.28 -7.95
C MET A 1 -3.47 -18.85 -6.78
N ALA A 2 -2.89 -19.76 -5.99
CA ALA A 2 -2.05 -19.39 -4.85
C ALA A 2 -0.83 -18.51 -5.21
N ALA A 3 -0.09 -18.87 -6.26
CA ALA A 3 1.06 -18.06 -6.72
C ALA A 3 0.67 -16.64 -7.17
N ILE A 4 -0.43 -16.51 -7.92
CA ILE A 4 -0.96 -15.21 -8.36
C ILE A 4 -1.41 -14.38 -7.13
N SER A 5 -2.10 -15.02 -6.17
CA SER A 5 -2.51 -14.36 -4.93
C SER A 5 -1.33 -13.87 -4.11
N LEU A 6 -0.23 -14.66 -4.05
CA LEU A 6 0.98 -14.28 -3.34
C LEU A 6 1.63 -13.06 -4.01
N VAL A 7 1.87 -13.12 -5.33
CA VAL A 7 2.46 -12.01 -6.10
C VAL A 7 1.63 -10.74 -5.95
N VAL A 8 0.30 -10.82 -6.14
CA VAL A 8 -0.59 -9.65 -6.00
C VAL A 8 -0.54 -9.08 -4.58
N THR A 9 -0.49 -9.93 -3.54
CA THR A 9 -0.41 -9.45 -2.15
C THR A 9 0.90 -8.73 -1.89
N VAL A 10 2.03 -9.33 -2.27
CA VAL A 10 3.36 -8.76 -2.07
C VAL A 10 3.49 -7.44 -2.81
N THR A 11 3.16 -7.40 -4.10
CA THR A 11 3.26 -6.18 -4.90
C THR A 11 2.37 -5.06 -4.38
N LEU A 12 1.12 -5.35 -3.97
CA LEU A 12 0.23 -4.32 -3.43
C LEU A 12 0.72 -3.80 -2.08
N GLN A 13 1.28 -4.67 -1.24
CA GLN A 13 1.81 -4.26 0.06
C GLN A 13 3.10 -3.45 -0.08
N GLU A 14 4.02 -3.84 -0.97
CA GLU A 14 5.22 -3.07 -1.29
C GLU A 14 4.89 -1.70 -1.86
N ASN A 15 3.91 -1.62 -2.76
CA ASN A 15 3.46 -0.35 -3.32
C ASN A 15 2.81 0.54 -2.25
N ALA A 16 1.97 -0.03 -1.38
CA ALA A 16 1.38 0.71 -0.27
C ALA A 16 2.44 1.29 0.68
N THR A 17 3.45 0.49 1.06
CA THR A 17 4.57 0.95 1.88
C THR A 17 5.37 2.05 1.19
N ARG A 18 5.67 1.88 -0.10
CA ARG A 18 6.43 2.87 -0.88
C ARG A 18 5.71 4.21 -0.98
N GLU A 19 4.41 4.19 -1.26
CA GLU A 19 3.59 5.41 -1.35
C GLU A 19 3.55 6.15 -0.02
N VAL A 20 3.30 5.43 1.08
CA VAL A 20 3.24 6.00 2.42
C VAL A 20 4.61 6.54 2.86
N LEU A 21 5.70 5.86 2.51
CA LEU A 21 7.06 6.36 2.74
C LEU A 21 7.35 7.62 1.93
N ALA A 22 6.92 7.70 0.67
CA ALA A 22 7.09 8.90 -0.14
C ALA A 22 6.34 10.09 0.48
N GLN A 23 5.12 9.88 0.98
CA GLN A 23 4.37 10.89 1.71
C GLN A 23 5.09 11.33 3.00
N ALA A 24 5.59 10.38 3.79
CA ALA A 24 6.37 10.68 5.00
C ALA A 24 7.67 11.44 4.68
N GLY A 25 8.32 11.09 3.56
CA GLY A 25 9.51 11.77 3.04
C GLY A 25 9.23 13.23 2.68
N LEU A 26 8.15 13.50 1.94
CA LEU A 26 7.74 14.87 1.61
C LEU A 26 7.43 15.70 2.86
N MET A 27 6.81 15.11 3.89
CA MET A 27 6.60 15.79 5.16
C MET A 27 7.93 16.09 5.88
N MET A 28 8.86 15.14 5.88
CA MET A 28 10.20 15.34 6.46
C MET A 28 10.96 16.46 5.73
N ASP A 29 10.91 16.47 4.40
CA ASP A 29 11.56 17.50 3.59
C ASP A 29 10.89 18.86 3.76
N ASN A 30 9.57 18.92 3.92
CA ASN A 30 8.87 20.16 4.27
C ASN A 30 9.27 20.69 5.66
N ALA A 31 9.45 19.81 6.65
CA ALA A 31 9.98 20.21 7.95
C ALA A 31 11.40 20.79 7.82
N ALA A 32 12.26 20.18 6.99
CA ALA A 32 13.59 20.69 6.70
C ALA A 32 13.54 22.06 5.98
N ALA A 33 12.62 22.25 5.03
CA ALA A 33 12.42 23.51 4.35
C ALA A 33 11.97 24.64 5.30
N ILE A 34 11.01 24.35 6.19
CA ILE A 34 10.57 25.29 7.23
C ILE A 34 11.74 25.68 8.15
N ARG A 35 12.55 24.70 8.57
CA ARG A 35 13.73 24.93 9.39
C ARG A 35 14.72 25.85 8.67
N SER A 36 15.08 25.52 7.42
CA SER A 36 16.00 26.31 6.62
C SER A 36 15.51 27.75 6.45
N TYR A 37 14.25 27.94 6.06
CA TYR A 37 13.65 29.27 5.92
C TYR A 37 13.70 30.06 7.24
N THR A 38 13.39 29.40 8.36
CA THR A 38 13.42 30.06 9.67
C THR A 38 14.84 30.49 10.04
N ASP A 39 15.83 29.66 9.78
CA ASP A 39 17.23 29.94 10.08
C ASP A 39 17.81 31.05 9.19
N THR A 40 17.55 31.00 7.88
CA THR A 40 18.20 31.88 6.90
C THR A 40 17.48 33.22 6.73
N GLU A 41 16.14 33.25 6.83
CA GLU A 41 15.34 34.44 6.54
C GLU A 41 14.74 35.07 7.81
N ILE A 42 14.26 34.25 8.75
CA ILE A 42 13.51 34.77 9.91
C ILE A 42 14.43 35.11 11.09
N ALA A 43 15.39 34.25 11.42
CA ALA A 43 16.24 34.43 12.59
C ALA A 43 17.00 35.78 12.56
N PRO A 44 17.64 36.20 11.44
CA PRO A 44 18.36 37.47 11.40
C PRO A 44 17.47 38.70 11.67
N LEU A 45 16.19 38.63 11.28
CA LEU A 45 15.22 39.71 11.50
C LEU A 45 14.80 39.84 12.98
N LEU A 46 15.10 38.83 13.80
CA LEU A 46 14.72 38.76 15.20
C LEU A 46 15.93 38.92 16.15
N ASP A 47 17.16 38.97 15.66
CA ASP A 47 18.39 39.03 16.48
C ASP A 47 18.35 40.14 17.53
N ASP A 48 18.04 41.38 17.14
CA ASP A 48 17.93 42.50 18.08
C ASP A 48 16.84 42.27 19.14
N LYS A 49 15.73 41.63 18.74
CA LYS A 49 14.62 41.33 19.66
C LYS A 49 15.00 40.23 20.65
N MET A 50 15.90 39.32 20.29
CA MET A 50 16.38 38.23 21.14
C MET A 50 17.21 38.72 22.33
N LEU A 51 17.83 39.91 22.22
CA LEU A 51 18.59 40.54 23.30
C LEU A 51 17.71 40.92 24.50
N THR A 52 16.44 41.25 24.25
CA THR A 52 15.49 41.69 25.29
C THR A 52 14.53 40.59 25.72
N ALA A 53 14.06 39.75 24.79
CA ALA A 53 13.17 38.64 25.10
C ALA A 53 13.33 37.50 24.10
N PHE A 54 13.41 36.26 24.61
CA PHE A 54 13.56 35.09 23.76
C PHE A 54 12.31 34.86 22.91
N ARG A 55 12.49 34.84 21.59
CA ARG A 55 11.46 34.61 20.57
C ARG A 55 11.64 33.20 19.98
N PRO A 56 10.87 32.19 20.42
CA PRO A 56 10.97 30.84 19.88
C PRO A 56 10.72 30.79 18.37
N GLN A 57 10.04 31.78 17.81
CA GLN A 57 9.79 31.90 16.39
C GLN A 57 11.08 32.02 15.55
N SER A 58 12.21 32.44 16.12
CA SER A 58 13.51 32.41 15.42
C SER A 58 14.18 31.04 15.47
N VAL A 59 13.66 30.07 16.24
CA VAL A 59 14.25 28.73 16.38
C VAL A 59 13.68 27.80 15.30
N PRO A 60 14.51 27.26 14.38
CA PRO A 60 14.04 26.42 13.27
C PRO A 60 13.16 25.25 13.70
N PHE A 61 13.57 24.55 14.76
CA PHE A 61 12.83 23.44 15.36
C PHE A 61 11.42 23.86 15.82
N TYR A 62 11.31 25.02 16.49
CA TYR A 62 10.04 25.50 17.01
C TYR A 62 9.07 25.77 15.85
N ALA A 63 9.55 26.44 14.80
CA ALA A 63 8.73 26.74 13.62
C ALA A 63 8.20 25.47 12.95
N ALA A 64 9.06 24.48 12.67
CA ALA A 64 8.62 23.19 12.11
C ALA A 64 7.58 22.51 13.01
N THR A 65 7.85 22.42 14.31
CA THR A 65 6.92 21.78 15.25
C THR A 65 5.58 22.51 15.34
N GLN A 66 5.55 23.83 15.36
CA GLN A 66 4.29 24.58 15.40
C GLN A 66 3.46 24.39 14.13
N ASN A 67 4.11 24.36 12.95
CA ASN A 67 3.41 24.10 11.69
C ASN A 67 2.79 22.70 11.66
N PHE A 68 3.52 21.67 12.09
CA PHE A 68 2.97 20.31 12.13
C PHE A 68 1.96 20.10 13.25
N LEU A 69 2.04 20.84 14.36
CA LEU A 69 0.97 20.84 15.36
C LEU A 69 -0.31 21.50 14.82
N ALA A 70 -0.20 22.47 13.92
CA ALA A 70 -1.36 23.02 13.22
C ALA A 70 -1.94 21.99 12.24
N LEU A 71 -1.09 21.34 11.43
CA LEU A 71 -1.49 20.25 10.52
C LEU A 71 -2.20 19.12 11.28
N HIS A 72 -1.65 18.70 12.42
CA HIS A 72 -2.21 17.62 13.24
C HIS A 72 -3.63 17.90 13.74
N LYS A 73 -4.06 19.17 13.85
CA LYS A 73 -5.45 19.49 14.23
C LYS A 73 -6.45 19.07 13.16
N GLU A 74 -6.07 19.21 11.89
CA GLU A 74 -6.89 18.81 10.74
C GLU A 74 -6.64 17.36 10.34
N HIS A 75 -5.45 16.84 10.65
CA HIS A 75 -4.99 15.49 10.33
C HIS A 75 -4.39 14.78 11.57
N PRO A 76 -5.23 14.32 12.53
CA PRO A 76 -4.78 13.79 13.83
C PRO A 76 -3.98 12.49 13.77
N ASP A 77 -4.00 11.80 12.65
CA ASP A 77 -3.25 10.59 12.35
C ASP A 77 -1.84 10.87 11.79
N TYR A 78 -1.55 12.13 11.47
CA TYR A 78 -0.25 12.60 11.00
C TYR A 78 0.48 13.34 12.12
N ALA A 79 1.73 13.00 12.38
CA ALA A 79 2.53 13.68 13.39
C ALA A 79 3.96 13.92 12.91
N TYR A 80 4.54 15.01 13.41
CA TYR A 80 5.96 15.29 13.31
C TYR A 80 6.46 15.69 14.69
N LYS A 81 7.61 15.14 15.09
CA LYS A 81 8.26 15.47 16.35
C LYS A 81 9.76 15.39 16.18
N GLU A 82 10.50 16.35 16.73
CA GLU A 82 11.94 16.20 16.94
C GLU A 82 12.18 15.65 18.33
N ALA A 83 12.11 14.32 18.44
CA ALA A 83 12.24 13.59 19.68
C ALA A 83 13.69 13.60 20.15
N THR A 84 13.95 14.29 21.25
CA THR A 84 15.31 14.48 21.79
C THR A 84 15.43 13.81 23.16
N LEU A 85 16.59 13.21 23.47
CA LEU A 85 16.81 12.55 24.77
C LEU A 85 16.85 13.56 25.93
N ASN A 86 17.45 14.72 25.69
CA ASN A 86 17.50 15.85 26.61
C ASN A 86 17.06 17.15 25.90
N PRO A 87 15.74 17.42 25.76
CA PRO A 87 15.23 18.64 25.13
C PRO A 87 15.14 19.80 26.13
N THR A 88 15.17 21.04 25.65
CA THR A 88 14.83 22.20 26.50
C THR A 88 13.35 22.24 26.87
N ASN A 89 12.47 21.89 25.94
CA ASN A 89 11.05 21.81 26.20
C ASN A 89 10.67 20.34 26.49
N PRO A 90 10.13 20.01 27.68
CA PRO A 90 9.76 18.64 28.05
C PRO A 90 8.79 17.96 27.07
N ARG A 91 7.96 18.72 26.36
CA ARG A 91 7.06 18.21 25.30
C ARG A 91 7.82 17.39 24.24
N ASP A 92 9.06 17.77 23.98
CA ASP A 92 9.86 17.23 22.88
C ASP A 92 10.75 16.06 23.35
N ARG A 93 10.55 15.60 24.59
CA ARG A 93 11.30 14.48 25.15
C ARG A 93 10.92 13.21 24.41
N ALA A 94 11.93 12.47 23.99
CA ALA A 94 11.74 11.16 23.37
C ALA A 94 10.99 10.25 24.34
N THR A 95 9.92 9.63 23.84
CA THR A 95 9.29 8.46 24.47
C THR A 95 10.18 7.24 24.25
N ASP A 96 9.91 6.13 24.93
CA ASP A 96 10.79 4.96 24.94
C ASP A 96 11.12 4.44 23.52
N TRP A 97 10.10 4.31 22.65
CA TRP A 97 10.31 3.84 21.27
C TRP A 97 11.04 4.86 20.38
N GLU A 98 10.85 6.16 20.65
CA GLU A 98 11.59 7.22 19.95
C GLU A 98 13.05 7.22 20.41
N ALA A 99 13.30 6.99 21.70
CA ALA A 99 14.64 6.88 22.27
C ALA A 99 15.40 5.69 21.65
N ASP A 100 14.74 4.55 21.42
CA ASP A 100 15.33 3.41 20.70
C ASP A 100 15.81 3.80 19.29
N ILE A 101 15.04 4.60 18.56
CA ILE A 101 15.43 5.11 17.24
C ILE A 101 16.69 5.99 17.38
N VAL A 102 16.72 6.89 18.37
CA VAL A 102 17.90 7.74 18.63
C VAL A 102 19.13 6.88 18.96
N GLN A 103 18.99 5.83 19.77
CA GLN A 103 20.09 4.93 20.11
C GLN A 103 20.61 4.17 18.89
N ARG A 104 19.75 3.74 17.96
CA ARG A 104 20.20 3.12 16.72
C ARG A 104 21.05 4.06 15.88
N PHE A 105 20.65 5.33 15.74
CA PHE A 105 21.47 6.34 15.06
C PHE A 105 22.79 6.67 15.78
N ARG A 106 22.84 6.54 17.10
CA ARG A 106 24.09 6.65 17.89
C ARG A 106 25.02 5.48 17.66
N ASN A 107 24.47 4.27 17.55
CA ASN A 107 25.23 3.03 17.41
C ASN A 107 25.70 2.78 15.97
N ASP A 108 25.07 3.40 14.98
CA ASP A 108 25.48 3.34 13.59
C ASP A 108 25.49 4.74 12.96
N SER A 109 26.68 5.32 12.84
CA SER A 109 26.87 6.64 12.22
C SER A 109 26.60 6.67 10.71
N SER A 110 26.59 5.52 10.03
CA SER A 110 26.33 5.43 8.58
C SER A 110 24.84 5.50 8.24
N THR A 111 23.97 5.18 9.20
CA THR A 111 22.51 5.28 9.02
C THR A 111 22.09 6.75 9.07
N THR A 112 21.59 7.26 7.94
CA THR A 112 21.10 8.64 7.78
C THR A 112 19.58 8.75 7.84
N GLU A 113 18.88 7.63 7.65
CA GLU A 113 17.43 7.56 7.66
C GLU A 113 17.00 6.17 8.14
N MET A 114 15.88 6.11 8.86
CA MET A 114 15.28 4.88 9.32
C MET A 114 13.77 4.95 9.13
N SER A 115 13.16 3.84 8.70
CA SER A 115 11.72 3.70 8.67
C SER A 115 11.27 2.39 9.27
N GLY A 116 10.00 2.33 9.63
CA GLY A 116 9.39 1.13 10.17
C GLY A 116 7.90 1.31 10.38
N THR A 117 7.22 0.23 10.76
CA THR A 117 5.80 0.25 11.11
C THR A 117 5.63 -0.05 12.59
N ARG A 118 4.56 0.49 13.19
CA ARG A 118 4.23 0.28 14.59
C ARG A 118 2.73 0.31 14.78
N ASP A 119 2.22 -0.59 15.63
CA ASP A 119 0.83 -0.53 16.08
C ASP A 119 0.66 0.50 17.18
N THR A 120 -0.39 1.31 17.07
CA THR A 120 -0.82 2.27 18.09
C THR A 120 -2.30 2.04 18.42
N PRO A 121 -2.81 2.59 19.53
CA PRO A 121 -4.25 2.54 19.82
C PRO A 121 -5.14 3.14 18.72
N MET A 122 -4.60 4.04 17.89
CA MET A 122 -5.31 4.66 16.77
C MET A 122 -5.16 3.89 15.44
N GLY A 123 -4.39 2.80 15.44
CA GLY A 123 -4.09 1.98 14.26
C GLY A 123 -2.60 1.86 13.97
N SER A 124 -2.27 1.06 12.96
CA SER A 124 -0.91 0.91 12.46
C SER A 124 -0.43 2.21 11.81
N ILE A 125 0.74 2.67 12.23
CA ILE A 125 1.44 3.82 11.67
C ILE A 125 2.72 3.35 10.97
N LEU A 126 3.14 4.12 9.98
CA LEU A 126 4.48 4.05 9.42
C LEU A 126 5.24 5.29 9.91
N TYR A 127 6.48 5.11 10.33
CA TYR A 127 7.36 6.22 10.69
C TYR A 127 8.54 6.34 9.74
N LEU A 128 9.00 7.57 9.55
CA LEU A 128 10.25 7.92 8.89
C LEU A 128 11.04 8.82 9.84
N ALA A 129 12.30 8.49 10.07
CA ALA A 129 13.15 9.17 11.02
C ALA A 129 14.50 9.57 10.41
N ARG A 130 15.01 10.74 10.79
CA ARG A 130 16.36 11.22 10.48
C ARG A 130 17.06 11.69 11.76
N PRO A 131 18.37 11.46 11.92
CA PRO A 131 19.08 11.83 13.14
C PRO A 131 19.26 13.34 13.26
N ILE A 132 19.21 13.85 14.48
CA ILE A 132 19.58 15.24 14.80
C ILE A 132 21.01 15.21 15.32
N ARG A 133 21.95 15.57 14.44
CA ARG A 133 23.37 15.70 14.77
C ARG A 133 23.69 17.12 15.22
N VAL A 134 24.48 17.22 16.28
CA VAL A 134 24.93 18.52 16.82
C VAL A 134 25.98 19.12 15.89
N ASP A 135 25.62 20.24 15.28
CA ASP A 135 26.53 21.08 14.49
C ASP A 135 27.07 22.28 15.30
N ALA A 136 27.89 23.11 14.65
CA ALA A 136 28.47 24.29 15.29
C ALA A 136 27.39 25.32 15.73
N GLY A 137 26.30 25.45 14.98
CA GLY A 137 25.21 26.37 15.29
C GLY A 137 24.52 26.03 16.60
N CYS A 138 24.33 24.73 16.87
CA CYS A 138 23.77 24.24 18.12
C CYS A 138 24.59 24.68 19.35
N MET A 139 25.92 24.76 19.25
CA MET A 139 26.80 24.97 20.41
C MET A 139 26.67 26.35 21.03
N SER A 140 26.16 27.34 20.29
CA SER A 140 25.86 28.69 20.79
C SER A 140 24.82 28.69 21.92
N CYS A 141 23.91 27.71 21.91
CA CYS A 141 22.78 27.65 22.85
C CYS A 141 22.72 26.36 23.66
N ARG A 142 23.38 25.28 23.22
CA ARG A 142 23.20 23.91 23.76
C ARG A 142 24.41 23.34 24.49
N SER A 143 25.51 24.10 24.54
CA SER A 143 26.73 23.71 25.23
C SER A 143 26.55 23.81 26.76
N LEU A 144 26.97 24.90 27.38
CA LEU A 144 26.84 25.14 28.81
C LEU A 144 25.74 26.17 29.09
N PRO A 145 25.00 26.05 30.22
CA PRO A 145 24.05 27.08 30.64
C PRO A 145 24.65 28.46 30.91
N SER A 146 25.97 28.59 31.00
CA SER A 146 26.67 29.87 31.11
C SER A 146 26.95 30.55 29.78
N VAL A 147 26.93 29.80 28.67
CA VAL A 147 27.17 30.29 27.30
C VAL A 147 25.86 30.67 26.61
N ALA A 148 24.77 29.99 26.97
CA ALA A 148 23.48 30.19 26.35
C ALA A 148 22.90 31.62 26.60
N PRO A 149 22.08 32.15 25.66
CA PRO A 149 21.47 33.47 25.81
C PRO A 149 20.69 33.62 27.11
N ALA A 150 20.91 34.70 27.86
CA ALA A 150 20.24 34.95 29.14
C ALA A 150 18.71 34.95 29.02
N THR A 151 18.18 35.47 27.90
CA THR A 151 16.75 35.48 27.61
C THR A 151 16.18 34.07 27.40
N MET A 152 16.96 33.12 26.88
CA MET A 152 16.59 31.71 26.74
C MET A 152 16.48 31.05 28.12
N LEU A 153 17.49 31.27 28.97
CA LEU A 153 17.53 30.75 30.34
C LEU A 153 16.37 31.30 31.18
N ALA A 154 16.04 32.58 31.02
CA ALA A 154 14.91 33.20 31.71
C ALA A 154 13.58 32.54 31.34
N ARG A 155 13.45 32.01 30.12
CA ARG A 155 12.22 31.37 29.64
C ARG A 155 12.14 29.89 29.98
N TYR A 156 13.25 29.15 29.84
CA TYR A 156 13.25 27.69 29.91
C TYR A 156 14.03 27.09 31.08
N GLY A 157 14.74 27.92 31.85
CA GLY A 157 15.61 27.48 32.93
C GLY A 157 16.94 26.91 32.45
N ARG A 158 17.65 26.26 33.36
CA ARG A 158 19.03 25.76 33.17
C ARG A 158 19.15 24.24 33.17
N ASP A 159 18.05 23.53 33.44
CA ASP A 159 18.11 22.12 33.82
C ASP A 159 18.12 21.16 32.62
N ASN A 160 17.55 21.57 31.47
CA ASN A 160 17.39 20.69 30.31
C ASN A 160 17.89 21.31 29.00
N GLY A 161 18.32 20.47 28.06
CA GLY A 161 18.74 20.89 26.72
C GLY A 161 20.15 21.48 26.62
N PHE A 162 21.03 21.09 27.54
CA PHE A 162 22.44 21.46 27.59
C PHE A 162 23.35 20.22 27.67
N GLY A 163 24.66 20.43 27.58
CA GLY A 163 25.69 19.40 27.67
C GLY A 163 25.93 18.62 26.38
N TRP A 164 25.35 19.07 25.27
CA TRP A 164 25.48 18.42 23.97
C TRP A 164 26.93 18.49 23.47
N GLN A 165 27.42 17.39 22.90
CA GLN A 165 28.76 17.31 22.33
C GLN A 165 28.73 17.50 20.80
N PRO A 166 29.77 18.10 20.19
CA PRO A 166 29.86 18.21 18.74
C PRO A 166 29.76 16.85 18.06
N ASN A 167 29.01 16.78 16.95
CA ASN A 167 28.76 15.57 16.16
C ASN A 167 27.98 14.45 16.89
N GLU A 168 27.51 14.69 18.12
CA GLU A 168 26.63 13.76 18.84
C GLU A 168 25.24 13.71 18.18
N VAL A 169 24.63 12.53 18.15
CA VAL A 169 23.19 12.39 17.82
C VAL A 169 22.39 12.59 19.11
N VAL A 170 21.69 13.70 19.25
CA VAL A 170 20.94 14.05 20.49
C VAL A 170 19.47 13.69 20.42
N GLY A 171 18.95 13.46 19.22
CA GLY A 171 17.56 13.16 18.95
C GLY A 171 17.34 12.66 17.53
N ALA A 172 16.07 12.54 17.16
CA ALA A 172 15.63 12.20 15.81
C ALA A 172 14.43 13.07 15.42
N GLN A 173 14.41 13.53 14.18
CA GLN A 173 13.21 14.02 13.54
C GLN A 173 12.39 12.80 13.15
N ILE A 174 11.14 12.71 13.58
CA ILE A 174 10.27 11.57 13.36
C ILE A 174 8.96 12.06 12.77
N VAL A 175 8.66 11.62 11.56
CA VAL A 175 7.36 11.72 10.91
C VAL A 175 6.62 10.42 11.17
N SER A 176 5.35 10.50 11.56
CA SER A 176 4.43 9.37 11.68
C SER A 176 3.22 9.62 10.80
N VAL A 177 2.86 8.64 9.98
CA VAL A 177 1.74 8.71 9.04
C VAL A 177 0.85 7.47 9.18
N PRO A 178 -0.46 7.56 8.92
CA PRO A 178 -1.38 6.42 8.96
C PRO A 178 -0.95 5.36 7.94
N PHE A 179 -0.80 4.12 8.39
CA PHE A 179 -0.55 2.98 7.51
C PHE A 179 -1.77 2.07 7.36
N ALA A 180 -2.65 2.05 8.37
CA ALA A 180 -3.84 1.21 8.38
C ALA A 180 -4.77 1.44 7.16
N SER A 181 -4.90 2.70 6.70
CA SER A 181 -5.70 3.06 5.53
C SER A 181 -5.09 2.54 4.22
N ALA A 182 -3.76 2.60 4.09
CA ALA A 182 -3.03 2.05 2.95
C ALA A 182 -3.13 0.51 2.92
N GLU A 183 -2.98 -0.16 4.07
CA GLU A 183 -3.15 -1.61 4.17
C GLU A 183 -4.58 -2.06 3.85
N ALA A 184 -5.58 -1.34 4.35
CA ALA A 184 -6.99 -1.62 4.05
C ALA A 184 -7.28 -1.46 2.54
N SER A 185 -6.69 -0.44 1.91
CA SER A 185 -6.81 -0.21 0.47
C SER A 185 -6.15 -1.33 -0.33
N ALA A 186 -4.94 -1.75 0.04
CA ALA A 186 -4.26 -2.89 -0.59
C ALA A 186 -5.08 -4.19 -0.48
N LYS A 187 -5.66 -4.48 0.70
CA LYS A 187 -6.53 -5.64 0.91
C LYS A 187 -7.80 -5.59 0.05
N ARG A 188 -8.40 -4.41 -0.10
CA ARG A 188 -9.59 -4.20 -0.94
C ARG A 188 -9.26 -4.45 -2.41
N VAL A 189 -8.22 -3.79 -2.94
CA VAL A 189 -7.77 -3.97 -4.33
C VAL A 189 -7.43 -5.42 -4.61
N ARG A 190 -6.72 -6.10 -3.70
CA ARG A 190 -6.43 -7.53 -3.84
C ARG A 190 -7.69 -8.36 -3.99
N ARG A 191 -8.68 -8.14 -3.11
CA ARG A 191 -9.95 -8.86 -3.15
C ARG A 191 -10.64 -8.63 -4.50
N ASP A 192 -10.74 -7.37 -4.92
CA ASP A 192 -11.46 -6.98 -6.13
C ASP A 192 -10.79 -7.57 -7.39
N VAL A 193 -9.45 -7.60 -7.45
CA VAL A 193 -8.68 -8.27 -8.51
C VAL A 193 -8.94 -9.77 -8.52
N LEU A 194 -8.85 -10.45 -7.37
CA LEU A 194 -9.06 -11.90 -7.28
C LEU A 194 -10.50 -12.28 -7.60
N THR A 195 -11.48 -11.50 -7.16
CA THR A 195 -12.90 -11.73 -7.51
C THR A 195 -13.15 -11.54 -8.99
N THR A 196 -12.52 -10.55 -9.62
CA THR A 196 -12.66 -10.32 -11.06
C THR A 196 -12.05 -11.46 -11.86
N ILE A 197 -10.84 -11.91 -11.51
CA ILE A 197 -10.19 -13.08 -12.14
C ILE A 197 -11.06 -14.32 -11.98
N ALA A 198 -11.57 -14.59 -10.78
CA ALA A 198 -12.44 -15.74 -10.53
C ALA A 198 -13.73 -15.65 -11.35
N ALA A 199 -14.38 -14.48 -11.42
CA ALA A 199 -15.59 -14.26 -12.21
C ALA A 199 -15.35 -14.50 -13.70
N VAL A 200 -14.23 -14.02 -14.25
CA VAL A 200 -13.85 -14.25 -15.66
C VAL A 200 -13.61 -15.74 -15.91
N LEU A 201 -12.89 -16.44 -15.05
CA LEU A 201 -12.64 -17.88 -15.18
C LEU A 201 -13.93 -18.69 -15.15
N VAL A 202 -14.85 -18.38 -14.22
CA VAL A 202 -16.17 -19.02 -14.15
C VAL A 202 -16.97 -18.71 -15.41
N GLY A 203 -16.96 -17.46 -15.88
CA GLY A 203 -17.62 -17.05 -17.11
C GLY A 203 -17.12 -17.84 -18.33
N VAL A 204 -15.82 -17.95 -18.51
CA VAL A 204 -15.20 -18.74 -19.59
C VAL A 204 -15.57 -20.22 -19.47
N LEU A 205 -15.51 -20.79 -18.26
CA LEU A 205 -15.88 -22.19 -18.02
C LEU A 205 -17.35 -22.45 -18.38
N LEU A 206 -18.25 -21.55 -17.98
CA LEU A 206 -19.67 -21.63 -18.32
C LEU A 206 -19.89 -21.54 -19.82
N VAL A 207 -19.26 -20.57 -20.50
CA VAL A 207 -19.37 -20.42 -21.95
C VAL A 207 -18.90 -21.68 -22.66
N ILE A 208 -17.71 -22.22 -22.31
CA ILE A 208 -17.19 -23.46 -22.92
C ILE A 208 -18.14 -24.64 -22.68
N ASN A 209 -18.61 -24.84 -21.44
CA ASN A 209 -19.49 -25.96 -21.12
C ASN A 209 -20.85 -25.84 -21.81
N ILE A 210 -21.43 -24.65 -21.86
CA ILE A 210 -22.69 -24.38 -22.56
C ILE A 210 -22.51 -24.60 -24.06
N SER A 211 -21.46 -24.04 -24.67
CA SER A 211 -21.15 -24.23 -26.08
C SER A 211 -20.94 -25.72 -26.41
N LEU A 212 -20.17 -26.45 -25.60
CA LEU A 212 -19.97 -27.90 -25.79
C LEU A 212 -21.29 -28.67 -25.65
N TYR A 213 -22.10 -28.32 -24.65
CA TYR A 213 -23.39 -28.99 -24.42
C TYR A 213 -24.36 -28.77 -25.57
N VAL A 214 -24.50 -27.53 -26.04
CA VAL A 214 -25.46 -27.13 -27.08
C VAL A 214 -24.98 -27.55 -28.47
N LEU A 215 -23.71 -27.36 -28.80
CA LEU A 215 -23.18 -27.60 -30.15
C LEU A 215 -22.76 -29.05 -30.38
N VAL A 216 -22.40 -29.80 -29.34
CA VAL A 216 -21.86 -31.16 -29.47
C VAL A 216 -22.69 -32.20 -28.71
N ILE A 217 -22.79 -32.11 -27.38
CA ILE A 217 -23.35 -33.20 -26.56
C ILE A 217 -24.84 -33.43 -26.88
N ARG A 218 -25.65 -32.36 -26.94
CA ARG A 218 -27.10 -32.48 -27.17
C ARG A 218 -27.43 -33.02 -28.57
N PRO A 219 -26.84 -32.53 -29.67
CA PRO A 219 -27.09 -33.11 -30.99
C PRO A 219 -26.57 -34.55 -31.12
N VAL A 220 -25.38 -34.87 -30.61
CA VAL A 220 -24.83 -36.24 -30.65
C VAL A 220 -25.72 -37.22 -29.89
N ARG A 221 -26.21 -36.86 -28.69
CA ARG A 221 -27.18 -37.68 -27.95
C ARG A 221 -28.48 -37.90 -28.73
N ARG A 222 -28.93 -36.91 -29.51
CA ARG A 222 -30.13 -37.04 -30.34
C ARG A 222 -29.89 -37.97 -31.53
N ILE A 223 -28.73 -37.85 -32.19
CA ILE A 223 -28.33 -38.78 -33.26
C ILE A 223 -28.25 -40.21 -32.72
N ALA A 224 -27.60 -40.42 -31.57
CA ALA A 224 -27.49 -41.75 -30.97
C ALA A 224 -28.85 -42.41 -30.69
N ARG A 225 -29.81 -41.65 -30.13
CA ARG A 225 -31.18 -42.17 -29.88
C ARG A 225 -31.93 -42.55 -31.16
N ILE A 226 -31.83 -41.73 -32.21
CA ILE A 226 -32.49 -42.03 -33.49
C ILE A 226 -31.83 -43.24 -34.15
N ALA A 227 -30.49 -43.34 -34.08
CA ALA A 227 -29.76 -44.49 -34.62
C ALA A 227 -30.16 -45.80 -33.91
N ASP A 228 -30.34 -45.75 -32.59
CA ASP A 228 -30.81 -46.88 -31.79
C ASP A 228 -32.22 -47.35 -32.21
N GLN A 229 -33.15 -46.41 -32.42
CA GLN A 229 -34.50 -46.70 -32.94
C GLN A 229 -34.48 -47.33 -34.34
N VAL A 230 -33.70 -46.75 -35.26
CA VAL A 230 -33.55 -47.29 -36.63
C VAL A 230 -32.92 -48.69 -36.60
N SER A 231 -31.97 -48.95 -35.69
CA SER A 231 -31.36 -50.27 -35.53
C SER A 231 -32.34 -51.33 -35.03
N LEU A 232 -33.39 -50.94 -34.30
CA LEU A 232 -34.47 -51.82 -33.85
C LEU A 232 -35.56 -52.06 -34.92
N GLY A 233 -35.38 -51.50 -36.12
CA GLY A 233 -36.30 -51.69 -37.24
C GLY A 233 -37.49 -50.71 -37.27
N ASP A 234 -37.47 -49.65 -36.45
CA ASP A 234 -38.50 -48.60 -36.49
C ASP A 234 -38.29 -47.67 -37.69
N THR A 235 -39.05 -47.92 -38.77
CA THR A 235 -39.01 -47.11 -40.00
C THR A 235 -39.73 -45.76 -39.86
N SER A 236 -40.47 -45.53 -38.76
CA SER A 236 -41.16 -44.28 -38.48
C SER A 236 -40.29 -43.25 -37.74
N ALA A 237 -39.07 -43.63 -37.36
CA ALA A 237 -38.14 -42.76 -36.66
C ALA A 237 -37.91 -41.43 -37.42
N PRO A 238 -37.85 -40.27 -36.72
CA PRO A 238 -37.62 -38.98 -37.37
C PRO A 238 -36.24 -38.89 -38.04
N GLU A 239 -36.08 -38.00 -39.01
CA GLU A 239 -34.77 -37.74 -39.64
C GLU A 239 -33.74 -37.23 -38.61
N PHE A 240 -32.46 -37.54 -38.85
CA PHE A 240 -31.38 -37.07 -37.99
C PHE A 240 -31.32 -35.53 -38.02
N PRO A 241 -31.15 -34.87 -36.86
CA PRO A 241 -31.25 -33.42 -36.72
C PRO A 241 -30.11 -32.68 -37.43
N SER A 242 -30.40 -31.57 -38.10
CA SER A 242 -29.42 -30.73 -38.83
C SER A 242 -28.78 -29.62 -37.99
N GLY A 243 -28.75 -29.75 -36.66
CA GLY A 243 -28.18 -28.74 -35.76
C GLY A 243 -26.92 -29.21 -35.05
N GLY A 244 -26.05 -28.27 -34.68
CA GLY A 244 -24.80 -28.51 -33.94
C GLY A 244 -23.61 -27.78 -34.57
N GLY A 245 -22.41 -28.09 -34.10
CA GLY A 245 -21.17 -27.68 -34.77
C GLY A 245 -21.05 -28.26 -36.19
N PRO A 246 -20.12 -27.75 -37.02
CA PRO A 246 -19.97 -28.17 -38.41
C PRO A 246 -19.68 -29.67 -38.54
N GLU A 247 -18.85 -30.25 -37.67
CA GLU A 247 -18.53 -31.67 -37.65
C GLU A 247 -19.76 -32.53 -37.31
N VAL A 248 -20.60 -32.06 -36.38
CA VAL A 248 -21.80 -32.80 -35.95
C VAL A 248 -22.89 -32.73 -37.03
N THR A 249 -22.99 -31.61 -37.74
CA THR A 249 -23.89 -31.46 -38.89
C THR A 249 -23.45 -32.39 -40.04
N ALA A 250 -22.16 -32.45 -40.34
CA ALA A 250 -21.60 -33.37 -41.33
C ALA A 250 -21.88 -34.84 -40.96
N LEU A 251 -21.75 -35.19 -39.68
CA LEU A 251 -22.08 -36.51 -39.15
C LEU A 251 -23.57 -36.85 -39.36
N SER A 252 -24.46 -35.93 -38.99
CA SER A 252 -25.91 -36.11 -39.17
C SER A 252 -26.30 -36.34 -40.63
N ALA A 253 -25.69 -35.60 -41.56
CA ALA A 253 -25.90 -35.78 -42.99
C ALA A 253 -25.44 -37.17 -43.48
N ALA A 254 -24.32 -37.69 -42.97
CA ALA A 254 -23.86 -39.04 -43.27
C ALA A 254 -24.84 -40.11 -42.77
N PHE A 255 -25.33 -39.99 -41.54
CA PHE A 255 -26.32 -40.91 -40.95
C PHE A 255 -27.65 -40.90 -41.71
N ASN A 256 -28.13 -39.72 -42.15
CA ASN A 256 -29.34 -39.62 -42.98
C ASN A 256 -29.19 -40.37 -44.32
N ARG A 257 -28.02 -40.30 -44.96
CA ARG A 257 -27.74 -41.07 -46.19
C ARG A 257 -27.72 -42.57 -45.92
N MET A 258 -27.10 -43.00 -44.83
CA MET A 258 -27.05 -44.42 -44.43
C MET A 258 -28.46 -44.99 -44.19
N ARG A 259 -29.32 -44.24 -43.46
CA ARG A 259 -30.72 -44.61 -43.24
C ARG A 259 -31.49 -44.81 -44.55
N LYS A 260 -31.37 -43.88 -45.49
CA LYS A 260 -32.04 -43.97 -46.80
C LYS A 260 -31.59 -45.20 -47.59
N SER A 261 -30.28 -45.52 -47.56
CA SER A 261 -29.76 -46.74 -48.20
C SER A 261 -30.30 -48.02 -47.55
N LEU A 262 -30.37 -48.07 -46.21
CA LEU A 262 -30.92 -49.21 -45.47
C LEU A 262 -32.41 -49.42 -45.76
N ASP A 263 -33.23 -48.36 -45.72
CA ASP A 263 -34.66 -48.43 -46.01
C ASP A 263 -34.91 -48.94 -47.45
N LYS A 264 -34.12 -48.48 -48.41
CA LYS A 264 -34.16 -48.97 -49.79
C LYS A 264 -33.79 -50.45 -49.89
N ALA A 265 -32.76 -50.90 -49.15
CA ALA A 265 -32.35 -52.31 -49.13
C ALA A 265 -33.41 -53.23 -48.51
N LEU A 266 -34.03 -52.82 -47.39
CA LEU A 266 -35.12 -53.57 -46.74
C LEU A 266 -36.35 -53.69 -47.67
N ARG A 267 -36.72 -52.64 -48.39
CA ARG A 267 -37.81 -52.70 -49.39
C ARG A 267 -37.51 -53.63 -50.56
N MET A 268 -36.25 -53.82 -50.93
CA MET A 268 -35.85 -54.77 -51.98
C MET A 268 -35.82 -56.23 -51.50
N LEU A 269 -35.74 -56.47 -50.19
CA LEU A 269 -35.74 -57.81 -49.59
C LEU A 269 -37.13 -58.26 -49.10
N GLY A 270 -38.02 -57.32 -48.79
CA GLY A 270 -39.38 -57.57 -48.27
C GLY A 270 -40.50 -57.49 -49.32
N GLY A 271 -40.16 -57.39 -50.61
CA GLY A 271 -41.06 -57.62 -51.75
C GLY A 271 -40.63 -58.87 -52.48
#